data_AF-A0A062UJ16-F1
#
_entry.id   AF-A0A062UJ16-F1
#
_cell.length_a   1.000
_cell.length_b   1.000
_cell.length_c   1.000
_cell.angle_alpha   90.00
_cell.angle_beta   90.00
_cell.angle_gamma   90.00
#
_symmetry.space_group_name_H-M   'P 1'
#
loop_
_entity.id
_entity.type
_entity.pdbx_description
1 polymer ?
#
loop_
_entity_poly.entity_id
_entity_poly.type
_entity_poly.pdbx_seq_one_letter_code
_entity_poly.pdbx_strand_id
1 'polypeptide(L)'
;MRFTAITFLFSAFLIATACSAPSPAETAKPAAEPVALPISAEGETCGGIAALQCEDGYFCLVPDGLCVNTADYAGTCQKIKPACTREYAPVCGCNGKTYPNTCEAHADGTSVATKGACTG
;
A
#
# COMPACT_ATOMS: atom_id res chain seq x y z
N MET A 1 -17.50 82.66 24.02
CA MET A 1 -17.22 82.29 25.44
C MET A 1 -17.90 80.95 25.68
N ARG A 2 -17.30 79.80 26.00
CA ARG A 2 -15.95 79.33 26.41
C ARG A 2 -15.86 77.89 25.86
N PHE A 3 -14.86 77.51 25.04
CA PHE A 3 -13.61 76.85 25.41
C PHE A 3 -13.67 75.86 26.59
N THR A 4 -13.61 74.55 26.26
CA THR A 4 -12.93 73.46 27.01
C THR A 4 -12.83 72.25 26.06
N ALA A 5 -11.68 71.99 25.43
CA ALA A 5 -10.45 71.37 25.96
C ALA A 5 -10.55 69.83 26.07
N ILE A 6 -10.01 69.17 25.04
CA ILE A 6 -9.10 68.01 25.06
C ILE A 6 -9.01 67.26 26.40
N THR A 7 -9.42 66.00 26.39
CA THR A 7 -8.72 64.93 27.13
C THR A 7 -8.70 63.66 26.30
N PHE A 8 -7.53 63.42 25.68
CA PHE A 8 -7.07 62.10 25.27
C PHE A 8 -7.16 61.14 26.46
N LEU A 9 -7.99 60.10 26.35
CA LEU A 9 -7.82 58.89 27.15
C LEU A 9 -7.81 57.70 26.20
N PHE A 10 -6.59 57.40 25.76
CA PHE A 10 -6.13 56.14 25.20
C PHE A 10 -6.74 54.97 26.00
N SER A 11 -7.84 54.43 25.49
CA SER A 11 -8.47 53.22 26.05
C SER A 11 -7.86 52.04 25.31
N ALA A 12 -6.89 51.42 25.99
CA ALA A 12 -6.38 50.06 25.84
C ALA A 12 -6.67 49.38 24.48
N PHE A 13 -5.66 49.45 23.61
CA PHE A 13 -5.45 48.52 22.51
C PHE A 13 -5.49 47.08 23.07
N LEU A 14 -6.64 46.42 23.00
CA LEU A 14 -6.75 44.98 23.19
C LEU A 14 -6.08 44.34 21.98
N ILE A 15 -4.76 44.15 22.06
CA ILE A 15 -4.01 43.34 21.10
C ILE A 15 -4.52 41.91 21.31
N ALA A 16 -5.54 41.53 20.55
CA ALA A 16 -5.87 40.14 20.33
C ALA A 16 -4.67 39.51 19.59
N THR A 17 -3.73 38.95 20.35
CA THR A 17 -2.71 38.06 19.80
C THR A 17 -3.43 36.78 19.40
N ALA A 18 -3.98 36.79 18.19
CA ALA A 18 -4.35 35.58 17.50
C ALA A 18 -3.06 34.77 17.32
N CYS A 19 -2.95 33.65 18.02
CA CYS A 19 -2.00 32.61 17.65
C CYS A 19 -2.38 32.11 16.26
N SER A 20 -1.72 32.62 15.22
CA SER A 20 -1.73 32.01 13.90
C SER A 20 -0.99 30.68 13.99
N ALA A 21 -1.69 29.62 14.36
CA ALA A 21 -1.25 28.27 14.05
C ALA A 21 -1.39 28.09 12.52
N PRO A 22 -0.33 27.71 11.79
CA PRO A 22 -0.49 27.20 10.44
C PRO A 22 -1.21 25.86 10.56
N SER A 23 -2.51 25.84 10.25
CA SER A 23 -3.25 24.59 10.06
C SER A 23 -2.64 23.84 8.87
N PRO A 24 -2.47 22.51 8.95
CA PRO A 24 -1.72 21.72 7.99
C PRO A 24 -2.29 21.91 6.60
N ALA A 25 -1.41 21.94 5.61
CA ALA A 25 -1.75 21.89 4.20
C ALA A 25 -2.87 20.87 4.00
N GLU A 26 -4.06 21.36 3.63
CA GLU A 26 -5.12 20.57 3.03
C GLU A 26 -4.48 19.86 1.83
N THR A 27 -4.14 18.59 2.01
CA THR A 27 -3.91 17.68 0.90
C THR A 27 -5.17 17.72 0.06
N ALA A 28 -5.05 18.32 -1.13
CA ALA A 28 -6.10 18.32 -2.12
C ALA A 28 -6.63 16.90 -2.29
N LYS A 29 -7.93 16.73 -2.00
CA LYS A 29 -8.70 15.53 -2.28
C LYS A 29 -8.47 15.12 -3.75
N PRO A 30 -7.85 13.96 -4.04
CA PRO A 30 -7.70 13.53 -5.42
C PRO A 30 -9.08 13.33 -6.04
N ALA A 31 -9.23 13.85 -7.25
CA ALA A 31 -10.44 13.73 -8.03
C ALA A 31 -10.72 12.25 -8.34
N ALA A 32 -11.81 11.72 -7.79
CA ALA A 32 -12.47 10.47 -8.15
C ALA A 32 -11.53 9.30 -8.56
N GLU A 33 -10.90 8.66 -7.58
CA GLU A 33 -10.11 7.44 -7.80
C GLU A 33 -11.03 6.26 -8.15
N PRO A 34 -10.69 5.42 -9.15
CA PRO A 34 -11.39 4.16 -9.38
C PRO A 34 -11.27 3.34 -8.10
N VAL A 35 -12.38 2.77 -7.62
CA VAL A 35 -12.52 2.07 -6.32
C VAL A 35 -11.22 1.35 -5.96
N ALA A 36 -10.38 1.98 -5.15
CA ALA A 36 -9.10 1.45 -4.76
C ALA A 36 -9.39 0.26 -3.86
N LEU A 37 -9.18 -0.95 -4.36
CA LEU A 37 -9.03 -2.11 -3.51
C LEU A 37 -8.00 -1.75 -2.42
N PRO A 38 -8.18 -2.20 -1.17
CA PRO A 38 -7.19 -1.99 -0.13
C PRO A 38 -5.83 -2.50 -0.63
N ILE A 39 -4.90 -1.56 -0.80
CA ILE A 39 -3.52 -1.83 -1.22
C ILE A 39 -2.73 -2.12 0.04
N SER A 40 -2.22 -3.35 0.14
CA SER A 40 -1.42 -3.86 1.24
C SER A 40 0.07 -3.66 0.99
N ALA A 41 0.77 -3.14 1.99
CA ALA A 41 2.20 -2.89 1.96
C ALA A 41 3.02 -4.18 2.19
N GLU A 42 4.35 -4.07 2.10
CA GLU A 42 5.27 -5.17 2.41
C GLU A 42 4.98 -5.81 3.77
N GLY A 43 4.85 -7.13 3.80
CA GLY A 43 4.61 -7.87 5.03
C GLY A 43 3.14 -7.87 5.51
N GLU A 44 2.25 -7.12 4.85
CA GLU A 44 0.83 -7.13 5.16
C GLU A 44 0.09 -8.29 4.49
N THR A 45 -1.12 -8.57 4.97
CA THR A 45 -1.97 -9.64 4.45
C THR A 45 -2.49 -9.31 3.05
N CYS A 46 -2.44 -10.27 2.14
CA CYS A 46 -3.00 -10.17 0.79
C CYS A 46 -3.97 -11.32 0.51
N GLY A 47 -4.79 -11.20 -0.53
CA GLY A 47 -5.77 -12.22 -0.92
C GLY A 47 -6.95 -12.31 0.07
N GLY A 48 -7.38 -13.54 0.35
CA GLY A 48 -8.49 -13.84 1.26
C GLY A 48 -9.86 -13.33 0.77
N ILE A 49 -10.87 -13.37 1.66
CA ILE A 49 -12.23 -12.87 1.40
C ILE A 49 -12.28 -11.40 0.98
N ALA A 50 -11.31 -10.62 1.45
CA ALA A 50 -11.23 -9.19 1.22
C ALA A 50 -10.52 -8.85 -0.10
N ALA A 51 -9.99 -9.86 -0.82
CA ALA A 51 -9.25 -9.71 -2.06
C ALA A 51 -8.18 -8.59 -1.98
N LEU A 52 -7.48 -8.52 -0.84
CA LEU A 52 -6.46 -7.51 -0.57
C LEU A 52 -5.35 -7.63 -1.62
N GLN A 53 -5.03 -6.52 -2.28
CA GLN A 53 -4.01 -6.49 -3.33
C GLN A 53 -2.71 -5.94 -2.78
N CYS A 54 -1.57 -6.44 -3.24
CA CYS A 54 -0.29 -5.88 -2.85
C CYS A 54 0.02 -4.61 -3.63
N GLU A 55 0.83 -3.72 -3.04
CA GLU A 55 1.42 -2.57 -3.73
C GLU A 55 2.29 -3.00 -4.93
N ASP A 56 2.50 -2.09 -5.87
CA ASP A 56 3.38 -2.32 -7.02
C ASP A 56 4.78 -2.78 -6.59
N GLY A 57 5.29 -3.81 -7.28
CA GLY A 57 6.58 -4.43 -6.95
C GLY A 57 6.51 -5.51 -5.86
N TYR A 58 5.30 -5.81 -5.36
CA TYR A 58 5.02 -6.90 -4.45
C TYR A 58 4.07 -7.92 -5.09
N PHE A 59 4.15 -9.16 -4.64
CA PHE A 59 3.22 -10.21 -5.03
C PHE A 59 2.64 -10.88 -3.78
N CYS A 60 1.47 -11.47 -3.92
CA CYS A 60 0.83 -12.16 -2.81
C CYS A 60 1.45 -13.55 -2.61
N LEU A 61 2.34 -13.69 -1.64
CA LEU A 61 2.95 -14.97 -1.28
C LEU A 61 2.02 -15.75 -0.35
N VAL A 62 1.42 -16.79 -0.89
CA VAL A 62 0.71 -17.84 -0.14
C VAL A 62 1.59 -19.08 0.02
N PRO A 63 1.36 -19.91 1.06
CA PRO A 63 2.05 -21.20 1.21
C PRO A 63 1.90 -22.10 -0.03
N ASP A 64 2.93 -22.90 -0.31
CA ASP A 64 2.91 -23.86 -1.42
C ASP A 64 1.65 -24.74 -1.39
N GLY A 65 1.01 -24.92 -2.54
CA GLY A 65 -0.25 -25.68 -2.64
C GLY A 65 -1.51 -24.84 -2.45
N LEU A 66 -1.37 -23.61 -1.97
CA LEU A 66 -2.46 -22.65 -1.88
C LEU A 66 -2.31 -21.62 -3.00
N CYS A 67 -3.40 -21.25 -3.64
CA CYS A 67 -3.41 -20.27 -4.72
C CYS A 67 -4.53 -19.27 -4.51
N VAL A 68 -4.25 -17.98 -4.72
CA VAL A 68 -5.22 -16.88 -4.52
C VAL A 68 -6.44 -16.92 -5.45
N ASN A 69 -6.43 -17.82 -6.44
CA ASN A 69 -7.58 -18.11 -7.29
C ASN A 69 -8.66 -18.96 -6.57
N THR A 70 -8.35 -19.50 -5.40
CA THR A 70 -9.29 -20.21 -4.54
C THR A 70 -9.74 -19.27 -3.43
N ALA A 71 -11.05 -19.25 -3.15
CA ALA A 71 -11.62 -18.37 -2.14
C ALA A 71 -10.93 -18.57 -0.77
N ASP A 72 -10.71 -17.46 -0.07
CA ASP A 72 -10.24 -17.39 1.32
C ASP A 72 -8.75 -17.62 1.57
N TYR A 73 -7.97 -18.08 0.59
CA TYR A 73 -6.51 -18.15 0.79
C TYR A 73 -5.90 -16.75 0.85
N ALA A 74 -5.36 -16.46 2.03
CA ALA A 74 -4.62 -15.24 2.31
C ALA A 74 -3.13 -15.54 2.43
N GLY A 75 -2.33 -14.59 2.01
CA GLY A 75 -0.88 -14.65 2.05
C GLY A 75 -0.29 -13.39 2.65
N THR A 76 0.98 -13.16 2.37
CA THR A 76 1.71 -11.96 2.75
C THR A 76 2.26 -11.28 1.51
N CYS A 77 2.16 -9.95 1.43
CA CYS A 77 2.79 -9.19 0.36
C CYS A 77 4.31 -9.29 0.47
N GLN A 78 4.90 -9.95 -0.51
CA GLN A 78 6.33 -10.19 -0.57
C GLN A 78 6.94 -9.47 -1.77
N LYS A 79 8.11 -8.87 -1.54
CA LYS A 79 8.81 -8.12 -2.59
C LYS A 79 9.22 -9.03 -3.75
N ILE A 80 8.93 -8.60 -4.97
CA ILE A 80 9.42 -9.25 -6.18
C ILE A 80 10.94 -9.06 -6.24
N LYS A 81 11.68 -10.17 -6.28
CA LYS A 81 13.15 -10.15 -6.44
C LYS A 81 13.52 -10.57 -7.85
N PRO A 82 14.09 -9.67 -8.68
CA PRO A 82 14.38 -9.97 -10.08
C PRO A 82 15.63 -10.82 -10.30
N ALA A 83 16.46 -11.03 -9.26
CA ALA A 83 17.71 -11.77 -9.36
C ALA A 83 17.57 -13.16 -8.72
N CYS A 84 17.74 -14.20 -9.53
CA CYS A 84 17.65 -15.60 -9.12
C CYS A 84 18.92 -16.39 -9.46
N THR A 85 19.20 -17.40 -8.65
CA THR A 85 20.20 -18.43 -8.98
C THR A 85 19.75 -19.26 -10.17
N ARG A 86 20.70 -19.85 -10.90
CA ARG A 86 20.42 -20.71 -12.06
C ARG A 86 20.26 -22.19 -11.69
N GLU A 87 19.87 -22.47 -10.45
CA GLU A 87 19.58 -23.83 -10.01
C GLU A 87 18.27 -24.30 -10.64
N TYR A 88 18.23 -25.57 -11.02
CA TYR A 88 17.07 -26.18 -11.65
C TYR A 88 16.38 -27.12 -10.68
N ALA A 89 15.30 -26.64 -10.08
CA ALA A 89 14.40 -27.38 -9.20
C ALA A 89 12.96 -26.95 -9.53
N PRO A 90 12.37 -27.53 -10.60
CA PRO A 90 11.18 -26.96 -11.22
C PRO A 90 9.98 -26.94 -10.27
N VAL A 91 9.14 -25.92 -10.43
CA VAL A 91 7.89 -25.74 -9.70
C VAL A 91 6.77 -25.35 -10.66
N CYS A 92 5.54 -25.71 -10.32
CA CYS A 92 4.35 -25.23 -11.00
C CYS A 92 3.81 -24.02 -10.25
N GLY A 93 3.68 -22.88 -10.93
CA GLY A 93 3.08 -21.67 -10.37
C GLY A 93 1.56 -21.73 -10.33
N CYS A 94 0.95 -20.93 -9.46
CA CYS A 94 -0.50 -20.77 -9.37
C CYS A 94 -1.17 -20.25 -10.66
N ASN A 95 -0.38 -19.72 -11.60
CA ASN A 95 -0.82 -19.34 -12.94
C ASN A 95 -0.74 -20.48 -13.98
N GLY A 96 -0.39 -21.71 -13.57
CA GLY A 96 -0.26 -22.86 -14.45
C GLY A 96 1.02 -22.89 -15.30
N LYS A 97 1.98 -21.97 -15.05
CA LYS A 97 3.29 -21.96 -15.72
C LYS A 97 4.32 -22.75 -14.90
N THR A 98 5.15 -23.52 -15.60
CA THR A 98 6.32 -24.15 -14.98
C THR A 98 7.47 -23.15 -14.93
N TYR A 99 8.09 -23.03 -13.75
CA TYR A 99 9.28 -22.20 -13.53
C TYR A 99 10.51 -23.08 -13.25
N PRO A 100 11.72 -22.65 -13.65
CA PRO A 100 12.95 -23.40 -13.39
C PRO A 100 13.25 -23.63 -11.90
N ASN A 101 12.83 -22.69 -11.05
CA ASN A 101 12.90 -22.79 -9.58
C ASN A 101 11.88 -21.84 -8.93
N THR A 102 11.73 -21.95 -7.61
CA THR A 102 10.83 -21.11 -6.79
C THR A 102 11.16 -19.62 -6.89
N CYS A 103 12.45 -19.26 -6.98
CA CYS A 103 12.84 -17.85 -7.09
C CYS A 103 12.29 -17.25 -8.40
N GLU A 104 12.43 -17.95 -9.52
CA GLU A 104 11.92 -17.48 -10.80
C GLU A 104 10.39 -17.37 -10.82
N ALA A 105 9.67 -18.25 -10.12
CA ALA A 105 8.23 -18.10 -9.92
C ALA A 105 7.88 -16.80 -9.16
N HIS A 106 8.57 -16.54 -8.05
CA HIS A 106 8.38 -15.33 -7.24
C HIS A 106 8.82 -14.05 -7.98
N ALA A 107 9.85 -14.13 -8.81
CA ALA A 107 10.30 -13.03 -9.66
C ALA A 107 9.25 -12.63 -10.72
N ASP A 108 8.42 -13.59 -11.15
CA ASP A 108 7.26 -13.39 -12.02
C ASP A 108 5.97 -13.11 -11.22
N GLY A 109 6.09 -12.78 -9.94
CA GLY A 109 4.98 -12.44 -9.05
C GLY A 109 4.02 -13.60 -8.76
N THR A 110 4.49 -14.84 -8.83
CA THR A 110 3.64 -16.04 -8.79
C THR A 110 4.00 -16.96 -7.62
N SER A 111 3.02 -17.25 -6.74
CA SER A 111 3.13 -18.30 -5.72
C SER A 111 3.20 -19.71 -6.31
N VAL A 112 3.80 -20.65 -5.58
CA VAL A 112 3.97 -22.04 -6.01
C VAL A 112 2.71 -22.88 -5.71
N ALA A 113 2.17 -23.53 -6.73
CA ALA A 113 1.11 -24.53 -6.58
C ALA A 113 1.65 -25.91 -6.19
N THR A 114 2.70 -26.39 -6.85
CA THR A 114 3.30 -27.69 -6.50
C THR A 114 4.78 -27.71 -6.84
N LYS A 115 5.52 -28.58 -6.14
CA LYS A 115 6.86 -28.98 -6.55
C LYS A 115 6.79 -29.80 -7.83
N GLY A 116 7.81 -29.68 -8.67
CA GLY A 116 7.85 -30.26 -10.01
C GLY A 116 7.15 -29.37 -11.04
N ALA A 117 7.31 -29.73 -12.32
CA ALA A 117 6.64 -29.04 -13.41
C ALA A 117 5.11 -29.22 -13.35
N CYS A 118 4.37 -28.32 -13.99
CA CYS A 118 2.91 -28.46 -14.13
C CYS A 118 2.57 -29.70 -14.95
N THR A 119 1.57 -30.48 -14.50
CA THR A 119 1.23 -31.77 -15.11
C THR A 119 0.06 -31.72 -16.10
N GLY A 120 -0.71 -30.62 -16.13
CA GLY A 120 -1.89 -30.48 -16.99
C GLY A 120 -3.10 -31.27 -16.51
#